data_AF-A0A0D0RPF4-F1
#
_entry.id   AF-A0A0D0RPF4-F1
#
_cell.length_a   1.000
_cell.length_b   1.000
_cell.length_c   1.000
_cell.angle_alpha   90.00
_cell.angle_beta   90.00
_cell.angle_gamma   90.00
#
_symmetry.space_group_name_H-M   'P 1'
#
loop_
_entity.id
_entity.type
_entity.pdbx_description
1 polymer ?
#
loop_
_entity_poly.entity_id
_entity_poly.type
_entity_poly.pdbx_seq_one_letter_code
_entity_poly.pdbx_strand_id
1 'polypeptide(L)' 'MKIITLVLAAVLAVTSVSAIAHGGRTDKQGCHNDKKAGTRHCH' A
#
# COMPACT_ATOMS: atom_id res chain seq x y z
N MET A 1 -25.83 -7.61 -20.09
CA MET A 1 -24.63 -6.82 -19.74
C MET A 1 -24.68 -6.24 -18.33
N LYS A 2 -25.79 -5.64 -17.88
CA LYS A 2 -25.97 -5.06 -16.52
C LYS A 2 -25.57 -5.97 -15.35
N ILE A 3 -25.91 -7.26 -15.41
CA ILE A 3 -25.56 -8.23 -14.35
C ILE A 3 -24.04 -8.42 -14.29
N ILE A 4 -23.36 -8.52 -15.43
CA ILE A 4 -21.90 -8.65 -15.50
C ILE A 4 -21.24 -7.39 -14.92
N THR A 5 -21.78 -6.21 -15.23
CA THR A 5 -21.28 -4.94 -14.67
C THR A 5 -21.46 -4.88 -13.16
N LEU A 6 -22.59 -5.35 -12.63
CA LEU A 6 -22.83 -5.41 -11.18
C LEU A 6 -21.86 -6.37 -10.48
N VAL A 7 -21.66 -7.56 -11.06
CA VAL A 7 -20.74 -8.57 -10.50
C VAL A 7 -19.31 -8.03 -10.48
N LEU A 8 -18.87 -7.40 -11.58
CA LEU A 8 -17.54 -6.81 -11.65
C LEU A 8 -17.34 -5.70 -10.61
N ALA A 9 -18.33 -4.81 -10.44
CA ALA A 9 -18.28 -3.76 -9.43
C ALA A 9 -18.19 -4.33 -8.00
N ALA A 10 -18.96 -5.38 -7.70
CA ALA A 10 -18.94 -6.04 -6.39
C ALA A 10 -17.58 -6.68 -6.10
N VAL A 11 -16.95 -7.33 -7.09
CA VAL A 11 -15.62 -7.93 -6.93
C VAL A 11 -14.56 -6.86 -6.64
N LEU A 12 -14.54 -5.76 -7.40
CA LEU A 12 -13.57 -4.68 -7.21
C LEU A 12 -13.69 -4.05 -5.81
N ALA A 13 -14.90 -3.85 -5.32
CA ALA A 13 -15.16 -3.26 -4.00
C ALA A 13 -14.63 -4.10 -2.82
N VAL A 14 -14.56 -5.43 -2.98
CA VAL A 14 -14.06 -6.34 -1.93
C VAL A 14 -12.53 -6.52 -2.02
N THR A 15 -11.94 -6.30 -3.19
CA THR A 15 -10.50 -6.51 -3.44
C THR A 15 -9.60 -5.30 -3.14
N SER A 16 -10.14 -4.20 -2.59
CA SER A 16 -9.33 -3.06 -2.14
C SER A 16 -8.53 -3.45 -0.88
N VAL A 17 -7.46 -4.22 -1.08
CA VAL A 17 -6.57 -4.68 -0.02
C VAL A 17 -5.85 -3.48 0.57
N SER A 18 -5.88 -3.40 1.90
CA SER A 18 -5.11 -2.47 2.72
C SER A 18 -3.61 -2.60 2.42
N ALA A 19 -2.96 -1.51 2.03
CA ALA A 19 -1.51 -1.44 1.99
C ALA A 19 -0.97 -1.67 3.41
N ILE A 20 -0.42 -2.86 3.64
CA ILE A 20 0.17 -3.21 4.93
C ILE A 20 1.40 -2.32 5.10
N ALA A 21 1.32 -1.36 6.01
CA ALA A 21 2.46 -0.53 6.35
C ALA A 21 3.58 -1.45 6.88
N HIS A 22 4.61 -1.64 6.07
CA HIS A 22 5.80 -2.36 6.51
C HIS A 22 6.48 -1.56 7.64
N GLY A 23 7.02 -2.27 8.63
CA GLY A 23 7.75 -1.65 9.73
C GLY A 23 8.95 -0.85 9.21
N GLY A 24 9.32 0.22 9.91
CA GLY A 24 10.46 1.03 9.49
C GLY A 24 10.58 2.38 10.16
N ARG A 25 9.47 2.91 10.72
CA ARG A 25 9.32 4.18 11.46
C ARG A 25 10.28 5.28 11.02
N THR A 26 9.75 6.31 10.37
CA THR A 26 10.54 7.48 10.00
C THR A 26 11.14 8.15 11.25
N ASP A 27 12.35 8.69 11.09
CA ASP A 27 12.99 9.53 12.09
C ASP A 27 12.26 10.88 12.23
N LYS A 28 12.73 11.73 13.15
CA LYS A 28 12.16 13.07 13.37
C LYS A 28 12.22 13.98 12.13
N GLN A 29 13.00 13.63 11.12
CA GLN A 29 13.16 14.35 9.86
C GLN A 29 12.30 13.75 8.74
N GLY A 30 11.49 12.72 9.02
CA GLY A 30 10.68 12.03 8.00
C GLY A 30 11.44 10.97 7.21
N CYS A 31 12.64 10.57 7.63
CA CYS A 31 13.48 9.66 6.86
C CYS A 31 13.58 8.25 7.48
N HIS A 32 13.69 7.24 6.63
CA HIS A 32 13.87 5.84 6.96
C HIS A 32 15.19 5.32 6.39
N ASN A 33 15.96 4.62 7.22
CA ASN A 33 17.15 3.92 6.76
C ASN A 33 16.78 2.48 6.40
N ASP A 34 16.72 2.19 5.10
CA ASP A 34 16.53 0.84 4.59
C ASP A 34 17.86 0.08 4.70
N LYS A 35 17.98 -0.72 5.77
CA LYS A 35 19.18 -1.54 6.02
C LYS A 35 19.36 -2.66 4.99
N LYS A 36 18.28 -3.08 4.32
CA LYS A 36 18.31 -4.18 3.35
C LYS A 36 18.86 -3.71 2.01
N ALA A 37 18.45 -2.51 1.58
CA ALA A 37 18.95 -1.87 0.37
C ALA A 37 20.22 -1.04 0.62
N GLY A 38 20.55 -0.72 1.88
CA GLY A 38 21.64 0.19 2.21
C GLY A 38 21.36 1.64 1.82
N THR A 39 20.08 2.00 1.66
CA THR A 39 19.64 3.31 1.17
C THR A 39 18.90 4.09 2.27
N ARG A 40 18.92 5.42 2.18
CA ARG A 40 18.11 6.30 3.02
C ARG A 40 16.96 6.87 2.20
N HIS A 41 15.74 6.60 2.62
CA HIS A 41 14.52 7.05 1.97
C HIS A 41 13.85 8.11 2.85
N CYS A 42 13.76 9.34 2.37
CA CYS A 42 13.00 10.40 3.03
C CYS A 42 11.62 10.51 2.39
N HIS A 43 10.57 10.56 3.23
CA HIS A 43 9.20 10.81 2.80
C HIS A 43 8.94 12.31 2.67
#